data_AF-A0A3S0IZM4-F1
#
_entry.id   AF-A0A3S0IZM4-F1
#
_cell.length_a   1.000
_cell.length_b   1.000
_cell.length_c   1.000
_cell.angle_alpha   90.00
_cell.angle_beta   90.00
_cell.angle_gamma   90.00
#
_symmetry.space_group_name_H-M   'P 1'
#
loop_
_entity.id
_entity.type
_entity.pdbx_description
1 polymer ?
#
loop_
_entity_poly.entity_id
_entity_poly.type
_entity_poly.pdbx_seq_one_letter_code
_entity_poly.pdbx_strand_id
1 'polypeptide(L)'
;MRFIAFFVQSLLWLSIACSPTLIGAFIGVMISLQSGEIYSLNVPLWAAVGFLIGAYWAEHVRKTIGLSVFFGRLIGARDIPKNTK
;
A
#
# COMPACT_ATOMS: atom_id res chain seq x y z
N MET A 1 13.46 18.50 -14.73
CA MET A 1 13.86 17.25 -14.05
C MET A 1 13.21 17.04 -12.68
N ARG A 2 12.93 18.08 -11.88
CA ARG A 2 12.29 17.93 -10.54
C ARG A 2 10.84 17.42 -10.59
N PHE A 3 10.07 17.77 -11.63
CA PHE A 3 8.67 17.36 -11.77
C PHE A 3 8.49 15.84 -11.89
N ILE A 4 9.35 15.20 -12.70
CA ILE A 4 9.36 13.74 -12.87
C ILE A 4 9.75 13.06 -11.56
N ALA A 5 10.71 13.62 -10.82
CA ALA A 5 11.10 13.09 -9.51
C ALA A 5 9.94 13.13 -8.50
N PHE A 6 9.17 14.22 -8.45
CA PHE A 6 7.97 14.30 -7.63
C PHE A 6 6.89 13.32 -8.08
N PHE A 7 6.67 13.18 -9.40
CA PHE A 7 5.70 12.24 -9.95
C PHE A 7 6.03 10.80 -9.58
N VAL A 8 7.29 10.39 -9.76
CA VAL A 8 7.79 9.06 -9.38
C VAL A 8 7.66 8.88 -7.86
N GLN A 9 8.00 9.88 -7.06
CA GLN A 9 7.87 9.79 -5.60
C GLN A 9 6.41 9.61 -5.15
N SER A 10 5.46 10.28 -5.80
CA SER A 10 4.02 10.09 -5.55
C SER A 10 3.54 8.70 -5.99
N LEU A 11 4.04 8.18 -7.12
CA LEU A 11 3.74 6.83 -7.59
C LEU A 11 4.25 5.74 -6.63
N LEU A 12 5.48 5.87 -6.13
CA LEU A 12 5.98 4.93 -5.12
C LEU A 12 5.16 5.04 -3.82
N TRP A 13 4.76 6.25 -3.44
CA TRP A 13 3.92 6.47 -2.25
C TRP A 13 2.57 5.78 -2.41
N LEU A 14 1.95 5.94 -3.58
CA LEU A 14 0.70 5.27 -3.93
C LEU A 14 0.87 3.74 -3.95
N SER A 15 2.00 3.22 -4.44
CA SER A 15 2.27 1.78 -4.44
C SER A 15 2.33 1.19 -3.03
N ILE A 16 2.86 1.93 -2.06
CA ILE A 16 2.89 1.52 -0.65
C ILE A 16 1.49 1.59 -0.05
N ALA A 17 0.76 2.69 -0.28
CA ALA A 17 -0.61 2.85 0.19
C ALA A 17 -1.58 1.83 -0.44
N CYS A 18 -1.32 1.40 -1.67
CA CYS A 18 -2.15 0.44 -2.39
C CYS A 18 -2.22 -0.91 -1.66
N SER A 19 -1.15 -1.35 -0.98
CA SER A 19 -1.15 -2.65 -0.30
C SER A 19 -2.17 -2.72 0.86
N PRO A 20 -2.19 -1.78 1.84
CA PRO A 20 -3.25 -1.72 2.84
C PRO A 20 -4.64 -1.43 2.26
N THR A 21 -4.71 -0.62 1.20
CA THR A 21 -5.99 -0.31 0.53
C THR A 21 -6.61 -1.57 -0.09
N LEU A 22 -5.80 -2.41 -0.72
CA LEU A 22 -6.23 -3.67 -1.32
C LEU A 22 -6.70 -4.67 -0.26
N ILE A 23 -6.01 -4.73 0.88
CA ILE A 23 -6.43 -5.54 2.03
C ILE A 23 -7.76 -5.03 2.59
N GLY A 24 -7.92 -3.72 2.77
CA GLY A 24 -9.16 -3.11 3.25
C GLY A 24 -10.33 -3.35 2.30
N ALA A 25 -10.11 -3.22 0.99
CA ALA A 25 -11.10 -3.54 -0.03
C ALA A 25 -11.47 -5.02 -0.02
N PHE A 26 -10.50 -5.92 0.13
CA PHE A 26 -10.74 -7.36 0.20
C PHE A 26 -11.60 -7.74 1.43
N ILE A 27 -11.30 -7.16 2.59
CA ILE A 27 -12.11 -7.32 3.81
C ILE A 27 -13.53 -6.79 3.59
N GLY A 28 -13.66 -5.60 2.99
CA GLY A 28 -14.97 -5.01 2.67
C GLY A 28 -15.82 -5.90 1.76
N VAL A 29 -15.21 -6.50 0.73
CA VAL A 29 -15.88 -7.45 -0.17
C VAL A 29 -16.29 -8.72 0.57
N MET A 30 -15.42 -9.29 1.41
CA MET A 30 -15.74 -10.49 2.20
C MET A 30 -16.94 -10.26 3.14
N ILE A 31 -16.99 -9.09 3.80
CA ILE A 31 -18.10 -8.71 4.68
C ILE A 31 -19.39 -8.50 3.89
N SER A 32 -19.30 -7.85 2.72
CA SER A 32 -20.44 -7.62 1.83
C SER A 32 -21.04 -8.92 1.29
N LEU A 33 -20.21 -9.91 0.96
CA LEU A 33 -20.66 -11.25 0.55
C LEU A 33 -21.38 -11.99 1.69
N GLN A 34 -20.91 -11.86 2.93
CA GLN A 34 -21.60 -12.45 4.10
C GLN A 34 -22.95 -11.78 4.38
N SER A 35 -23.08 -10.49 4.03
CA SER A 35 -24.27 -9.70 4.29
C SER A 35 -25.36 -9.88 3.21
N GLY A 36 -25.06 -10.56 2.09
CA GLY A 36 -25.98 -10.73 0.95
C GLY A 36 -26.17 -9.47 0.09
N GLU A 37 -25.62 -8.32 0.49
CA GLU A 37 -25.67 -7.06 -0.25
C GLU A 37 -24.30 -6.72 -0.85
N ILE A 38 -24.12 -7.14 -2.10
CA ILE A 38 -22.91 -6.89 -2.92
C ILE A 38 -22.71 -5.40 -3.24
N TYR A 39 -23.77 -4.59 -3.10
CA TYR A 39 -23.77 -3.13 -3.31
C TYR A 39 -23.91 -2.32 -2.01
N SER A 40 -23.68 -2.93 -0.85
CA SER A 40 -23.70 -2.20 0.41
C SER A 40 -22.58 -1.17 0.46
N LEU A 41 -22.89 0.01 1.03
CA LEU A 41 -21.97 1.14 1.27
C LEU A 41 -20.73 0.72 2.11
N ASN A 42 -20.74 -0.49 2.64
CA ASN A 42 -19.65 -1.11 3.40
C ASN A 42 -18.37 -1.27 2.60
N VAL A 43 -18.44 -1.66 1.31
CA VAL A 43 -17.23 -1.85 0.49
C VAL A 43 -16.43 -0.55 0.32
N PRO A 44 -17.02 0.59 -0.11
CA PRO A 44 -16.28 1.84 -0.21
C PRO A 44 -15.86 2.40 1.16
N LEU A 45 -16.62 2.16 2.23
CA LEU A 45 -16.24 2.53 3.60
C LEU A 45 -14.96 1.82 4.06
N TRP A 46 -14.91 0.49 3.90
CA TRP A 46 -13.74 -0.30 4.26
C TRP A 46 -12.53 -0.02 3.37
N ALA A 47 -12.76 0.25 2.08
CA ALA A 47 -11.71 0.71 1.18
C ALA A 47 -11.17 2.09 1.60
N ALA A 48 -12.01 3.02 2.03
CA ALA A 48 -11.59 4.33 2.51
C ALA A 48 -10.77 4.25 3.81
N VAL A 49 -11.16 3.38 4.74
CA VAL A 49 -10.39 3.10 5.96
C VAL A 49 -9.03 2.47 5.62
N GLY A 50 -9.01 1.49 4.71
CA GLY A 50 -7.77 0.88 4.20
C GLY A 50 -6.87 1.91 3.52
N PHE A 51 -7.45 2.86 2.77
CA PHE A 51 -6.73 3.93 2.12
C PHE A 51 -6.15 4.94 3.12
N LEU A 52 -6.89 5.33 4.17
CA LEU A 52 -6.39 6.21 5.23
C LEU A 52 -5.18 5.61 5.96
N ILE A 53 -5.28 4.33 6.31
CA ILE A 53 -4.19 3.58 6.95
C ILE A 53 -3.01 3.46 5.97
N GLY A 54 -3.28 3.14 4.70
CA GLY A 54 -2.28 3.07 3.64
C GLY A 54 -1.57 4.39 3.40
N ALA A 55 -2.30 5.50 3.40
CA ALA A 55 -1.77 6.85 3.25
C ALA A 55 -0.90 7.24 4.45
N TYR A 56 -1.36 6.98 5.68
CA TYR A 56 -0.56 7.21 6.89
C TYR A 56 0.74 6.39 6.86
N TRP A 57 0.67 5.12 6.48
CA TRP A 57 1.83 4.25 6.38
C TRP A 57 2.79 4.71 5.27
N ALA A 58 2.28 5.08 4.10
CA ALA A 58 3.09 5.62 3.02
C ALA A 58 3.79 6.94 3.41
N GLU A 59 3.10 7.81 4.16
CA GLU A 59 3.67 9.04 4.71
C GLU A 59 4.76 8.73 5.76
N HIS A 60 4.54 7.72 6.59
CA HIS A 60 5.51 7.26 7.57
C HIS A 60 6.77 6.69 6.89
N VAL A 61 6.63 5.84 5.86
CA VAL A 61 7.76 5.29 5.10
C VAL A 61 8.52 6.38 4.35
N ARG A 62 7.81 7.36 3.79
CA ARG A 62 8.41 8.54 3.15
C ARG A 62 9.28 9.33 4.14
N LYS A 63 8.80 9.56 5.38
CA LYS A 63 9.51 10.34 6.40
C LYS A 63 10.68 9.59 7.06
N THR A 64 10.59 8.27 7.20
CA THR A 64 11.59 7.49 7.94
C THR A 64 12.77 7.05 7.07
N ILE A 65 12.50 6.43 5.92
CA ILE A 65 13.53 5.72 5.14
C ILE A 65 13.78 6.40 3.79
N GLY A 66 12.77 7.07 3.25
CA GLY A 66 12.78 7.55 1.87
C GLY A 66 12.34 6.44 0.90
N LEU A 67 11.39 6.77 0.03
CA LEU A 67 10.71 5.82 -0.86
C LEU A 67 11.65 5.04 -1.79
N SER A 68 12.69 5.70 -2.31
CA SER A 68 13.69 5.07 -3.17
C SER A 68 14.59 4.08 -2.42
N VAL A 69 14.96 4.40 -1.17
CA VAL A 69 15.77 3.51 -0.32
C VAL A 69 14.93 2.32 0.15
N PHE A 70 13.65 2.53 0.47
CA PHE A 70 12.75 1.45 0.84
C PHE A 70 12.59 0.42 -0.29
N PHE A 71 12.25 0.87 -1.51
CA PHE A 71 12.15 -0.03 -2.66
C PHE A 71 13.51 -0.61 -3.07
N GLY A 72 14.61 0.15 -2.96
CA GLY A 72 15.96 -0.36 -3.19
C GLY A 72 16.34 -1.48 -2.22
N ARG A 73 15.97 -1.36 -0.94
CA ARG A 73 16.13 -2.43 0.05
C ARG A 73 15.19 -3.60 -0.20
N LEU A 74 13.97 -3.36 -0.68
CA LEU A 74 13.01 -4.41 -1.01
C LEU A 74 13.51 -5.29 -2.18
N ILE A 75 14.03 -4.66 -3.23
CA ILE A 75 14.63 -5.35 -4.38
C ILE A 75 15.93 -6.03 -3.95
N GLY A 76 16.81 -5.32 -3.25
CA GLY A 76 18.08 -5.88 -2.75
C GLY A 76 17.91 -7.02 -1.75
N ALA A 77 16.82 -7.05 -0.97
CA ALA A 77 16.50 -8.15 -0.07
C ALA A 77 16.15 -9.44 -0.81
N ARG A 78 15.65 -9.35 -2.06
CA ARG A 78 15.36 -10.53 -2.89
C ARG A 78 16.65 -11.21 -3.38
N ASP A 79 17.72 -10.44 -3.52
CA ASP A 79 19.00 -10.91 -4.05
C ASP A 79 20.00 -11.33 -2.96
N ILE A 80 19.59 -11.34 -1.67
CA ILE A 80 20.43 -11.88 -0.60
C ILE A 80 20.46 -13.41 -0.75
N PRO A 81 21.60 -14.02 -1.10
CA PRO A 81 21.70 -15.48 -1.14
C PRO A 81 21.39 -15.98 0.26
N LYS A 82 20.36 -16.84 0.37
CA LYS A 82 20.04 -17.59 1.58
C LYS A 82 21.28 -18.41 1.93
N ASN A 83 22.16 -17.86 2.76
CA ASN A 83 23.29 -18.60 3.30
C ASN A 83 22.71 -19.59 4.31
N THR A 84 22.37 -20.76 3.80
CA THR A 84 22.03 -21.95 4.57
C THR A 84 23.26 -22.30 5.40
N LYS A 85 23.24 -21.92 6.67
CA LYS A 85 24.04 -22.59 7.70
C LYS A 85 23.32 -23.85 8.16
#